data_AF-A0A432RBX1-F1
#
_entry.id   AF-A0A432RBX1-F1
#
_cell.length_a   1.000
_cell.length_b   1.000
_cell.length_c   1.000
_cell.angle_alpha   90.00
_cell.angle_beta   90.00
_cell.angle_gamma   90.00
#
_symmetry.space_group_name_H-M   'P 1'
#
loop_
_entity.id
_entity.type
_entity.pdbx_description
1 polymer ?
#
loop_
_entity_poly.entity_id
_entity_poly.type
_entity_poly.pdbx_seq_one_letter_code
_entity_poly.pdbx_strand_id
1 'polypeptide(L)'
;MLRLKVIKQLYQTDKNLAIRLINEEEIKPEETQELYELLNEKDDELLFAIYSYFNKNPQHLDLKKFSQITKIPVFVLHKIFTEKPIKVKFPVVNNKEADIASAYIFIFNKEIPQNTFFNKEELKIIKRFLKQRNINRNFFVIFDKQFKGKSYLLAVVAGLILPEYILEDFAFTGEVNEEGEIYPVGYIKNKKKIADKNNLNLITYEDIYHIDELIYYLGEEAIDIPFVQLSNKTEEEAYISLEKLENKIKEKINFYSLEKLEKFFGISKKDLILTSEYLPKPEKDNNQWINTIKTFEEKLKKIYSSIKRKKRILHFSGSISSLAFGFGIKLGTKKPVIVYHYQADNYHKVIDLSNEEQIRQIKHIKEKLENLEIKQLKGNKNAKELAIAIWIAGHNPYGDVLRFSENKNWEVIGIEAKKFKGNLPLPKKREYENLWLEITREIFTVINDMKNKKYERIHIFLSSPVAISFASGMAIGHFINGTVYNINKNDETPYFATFNIEDKALYSMF
;
A
#
# COMPACT_ATOMS: atom_id res chain seq x y z
N MET A 1 59.46 17.72 -16.62
CA MET A 1 59.66 16.70 -15.58
C MET A 1 59.25 17.28 -14.23
N LEU A 2 57.95 17.50 -14.02
CA LEU A 2 57.36 18.21 -12.87
C LEU A 2 56.19 17.36 -12.33
N ARG A 3 56.50 16.22 -11.71
CA ARG A 3 55.49 15.34 -11.09
C ARG A 3 56.09 14.63 -9.88
N LEU A 4 56.14 15.34 -8.77
CA LEU A 4 56.16 14.80 -7.41
C LEU A 4 55.67 15.92 -6.49
N LYS A 5 54.41 16.34 -6.69
CA LYS A 5 53.66 16.94 -5.58
C LYS A 5 53.09 15.77 -4.80
N VAL A 6 53.71 15.50 -3.66
CA VAL A 6 53.23 14.60 -2.59
C VAL A 6 51.73 14.86 -2.39
N ILE A 7 50.87 13.83 -2.47
CA ILE A 7 49.39 13.96 -2.43
C ILE A 7 48.96 14.75 -1.19
N LYS A 8 49.62 14.52 -0.05
CA LYS A 8 49.39 15.31 1.17
C LYS A 8 49.69 16.79 1.01
N GLN A 9 50.81 17.14 0.39
CA GLN A 9 51.16 18.53 0.11
C GLN A 9 50.19 19.15 -0.92
N LEU A 10 49.76 18.34 -1.88
CA LEU A 10 48.76 18.76 -2.85
C LEU A 10 47.43 19.05 -2.15
N TYR A 11 46.96 18.20 -1.25
CA TYR A 11 45.73 18.43 -0.47
C TYR A 11 45.78 19.76 0.30
N GLN A 12 46.95 20.12 0.86
CA GLN A 12 47.15 21.40 1.56
C GLN A 12 47.12 22.62 0.62
N THR A 13 47.54 22.48 -0.64
CA THR A 13 47.63 23.58 -1.61
C THR A 13 46.44 23.70 -2.56
N ASP A 14 45.83 22.56 -2.91
CA ASP A 14 44.71 22.40 -3.84
C ASP A 14 43.95 21.11 -3.49
N LYS A 15 43.04 21.23 -2.52
CA LYS A 15 42.17 20.14 -2.04
C LYS A 15 41.45 19.43 -3.18
N ASN A 16 40.88 20.19 -4.12
CA ASN A 16 40.04 19.64 -5.18
C ASN A 16 40.85 18.77 -6.12
N LEU A 17 42.05 19.22 -6.49
CA LEU A 17 42.95 18.43 -7.33
C LEU A 17 43.43 17.16 -6.61
N ALA A 18 43.72 17.22 -5.31
CA ALA A 18 44.10 16.04 -4.54
C ALA A 18 42.97 14.98 -4.48
N ILE A 19 41.75 15.40 -4.15
CA ILE A 19 40.57 14.50 -4.11
C ILE A 19 40.32 13.89 -5.49
N ARG A 20 40.46 14.68 -6.55
CA ARG A 20 40.34 14.20 -7.92
C ARG A 20 41.34 13.09 -8.25
N LEU A 21 42.63 13.29 -7.93
CA LEU A 21 43.66 12.28 -8.16
C LEU A 21 43.41 10.98 -7.38
N ILE A 22 42.90 11.08 -6.14
CA ILE A 22 42.50 9.91 -5.35
C ILE A 22 41.38 9.14 -6.05
N ASN A 23 40.36 9.85 -6.54
CA ASN A 23 39.19 9.24 -7.21
C ASN A 23 39.52 8.64 -8.60
N GLU A 24 40.45 9.25 -9.33
CA GLU A 24 40.93 8.81 -10.65
C GLU A 24 41.96 7.67 -10.54
N GLU A 25 42.29 7.22 -9.32
CA GLU A 25 43.23 6.12 -9.04
C GLU A 25 44.65 6.38 -9.57
N GLU A 26 45.04 7.64 -9.73
CA GLU A 26 46.39 8.04 -10.12
C GLU A 26 47.39 7.99 -8.94
N ILE A 27 47.21 7.02 -8.03
CA ILE A 27 48.02 6.85 -6.82
C ILE A 27 48.88 5.60 -6.97
N LYS A 28 50.20 5.78 -6.91
CA LYS A 28 51.15 4.68 -6.95
C LYS A 28 51.11 3.88 -5.64
N PRO A 29 51.45 2.58 -5.67
CA PRO A 29 51.49 1.75 -4.45
C PRO A 29 52.34 2.36 -3.32
N GLU A 30 53.47 2.98 -3.65
CA GLU A 30 54.32 3.70 -2.68
C GLU A 30 53.67 4.95 -2.05
N GLU A 31 52.71 5.59 -2.73
CA GLU A 31 52.00 6.79 -2.26
C GLU A 31 50.80 6.43 -1.34
N THR A 32 50.43 5.14 -1.26
CA THR A 32 49.35 4.66 -0.38
C THR A 32 49.57 5.05 1.09
N GLN A 33 50.83 5.14 1.52
CA GLN A 33 51.18 5.57 2.89
C GLN A 33 50.59 6.95 3.22
N GLU A 34 50.58 7.87 2.26
CA GLU A 34 50.08 9.23 2.45
C GLU A 34 48.57 9.27 2.62
N LEU A 35 47.83 8.35 1.98
CA LEU A 35 46.39 8.23 2.17
C LEU A 35 46.04 7.90 3.62
N TYR A 36 46.83 7.04 4.27
CA TYR A 36 46.65 6.77 5.69
C TYR A 36 46.90 8.01 6.56
N GLU A 37 47.87 8.85 6.20
CA GLU A 37 48.14 10.08 6.94
C GLU A 37 46.98 11.08 6.82
N LEU A 38 46.36 11.14 5.64
CA LEU A 38 45.20 11.98 5.34
C LEU A 38 43.91 11.52 6.04
N LEU A 39 43.84 10.31 6.59
CA LEU A 39 42.67 9.84 7.37
C LEU A 39 42.41 10.65 8.64
N ASN A 40 43.39 11.42 9.14
CA ASN A 40 43.19 12.30 10.29
C ASN A 40 42.46 13.61 9.95
N GLU A 41 42.31 13.92 8.66
CA GLU A 41 41.60 15.12 8.21
C GLU A 41 40.09 14.94 8.44
N LYS A 42 39.46 15.95 9.05
CA LYS A 42 38.01 15.94 9.32
C LYS A 42 37.21 16.44 8.11
N ASP A 43 37.36 15.73 7.00
CA ASP A 43 36.78 16.11 5.72
C ASP A 43 36.06 14.90 5.09
N ASP A 44 34.73 14.96 5.05
CA ASP A 44 33.87 13.88 4.57
C ASP A 44 34.22 13.49 3.12
N GLU A 45 34.51 14.46 2.27
CA GLU A 45 34.77 14.25 0.84
C GLU A 45 36.12 13.57 0.61
N LEU A 46 37.17 14.01 1.32
CA LEU A 46 38.47 13.34 1.30
C LEU A 46 38.36 11.91 1.84
N LEU A 47 37.67 11.71 2.96
CA LEU A 47 37.50 10.39 3.57
C LEU A 47 36.71 9.45 2.68
N PHE A 48 35.70 9.95 1.96
CA PHE A 48 35.01 9.18 0.95
C PHE A 48 35.89 8.84 -0.25
N ALA A 49 36.75 9.75 -0.70
CA ALA A 49 37.71 9.46 -1.76
C ALA A 49 38.69 8.36 -1.34
N ILE A 50 39.22 8.42 -0.11
CA ILE A 50 40.10 7.39 0.45
C ILE A 50 39.37 6.04 0.59
N TYR A 51 38.14 6.05 1.14
CA TYR A 51 37.29 4.87 1.19
C TYR A 51 37.08 4.27 -0.21
N SER A 52 36.72 5.11 -1.19
CA SER A 52 36.46 4.68 -2.57
C SER A 52 37.70 4.08 -3.23
N TYR A 53 38.87 4.69 -3.01
CA TYR A 53 40.15 4.17 -3.47
C TYR A 53 40.42 2.76 -2.92
N PHE A 54 40.36 2.59 -1.58
CA PHE A 54 40.63 1.29 -0.95
C PHE A 54 39.58 0.24 -1.26
N ASN A 55 38.32 0.63 -1.45
CA ASN A 55 37.25 -0.30 -1.83
C ASN A 55 37.47 -0.88 -3.24
N LYS A 56 38.06 -0.10 -4.16
CA LYS A 56 38.43 -0.56 -5.50
C LYS A 56 39.79 -1.26 -5.54
N ASN A 57 40.70 -0.89 -4.63
CA ASN A 57 42.06 -1.41 -4.54
C ASN A 57 42.29 -2.12 -3.18
N PRO A 58 41.57 -3.22 -2.90
CA PRO A 58 41.61 -3.90 -1.60
C PRO A 58 43.00 -4.44 -1.26
N GLN A 59 43.85 -4.69 -2.25
CA GLN A 59 45.24 -5.13 -2.04
C GLN A 59 46.12 -4.06 -1.36
N HIS A 60 45.71 -2.78 -1.38
CA HIS A 60 46.40 -1.68 -0.70
C HIS A 60 45.86 -1.39 0.71
N LEU A 61 44.80 -2.09 1.13
CA LEU A 61 44.12 -1.88 2.40
C LEU A 61 44.74 -2.70 3.54
N ASP A 62 45.27 -2.01 4.55
CA ASP A 62 45.67 -2.54 5.85
C ASP A 62 44.64 -2.10 6.90
N LEU A 63 43.73 -3.02 7.22
CA LEU A 63 42.66 -2.78 8.19
C LEU A 63 43.18 -2.47 9.60
N LYS A 64 44.34 -3.01 10.01
CA LYS A 64 44.89 -2.76 11.35
C LYS A 64 45.41 -1.34 11.43
N LYS A 65 46.15 -0.92 10.41
CA LYS A 65 46.66 0.45 10.32
C LYS A 65 45.52 1.47 10.20
N PHE A 66 44.52 1.18 9.36
CA PHE A 66 43.32 2.01 9.23
C PHE A 66 42.59 2.14 10.58
N SER A 67 42.44 1.03 11.31
CA SER A 67 41.82 0.97 12.64
C SER A 67 42.58 1.80 13.68
N GLN A 68 43.91 1.72 13.69
CA GLN A 68 44.75 2.48 14.62
C GLN A 68 44.59 3.99 14.43
N ILE A 69 44.53 4.45 13.17
CA ILE A 69 44.46 5.88 12.84
C ILE A 69 43.05 6.43 13.12
N THR A 70 42.02 5.74 12.62
CA THR A 70 40.63 6.22 12.74
C THR A 70 39.96 5.89 14.08
N LYS A 71 40.60 5.04 14.89
CA LYS A 71 40.03 4.46 16.12
C LYS A 71 38.75 3.64 15.88
N ILE A 72 38.46 3.28 14.64
CA ILE A 72 37.36 2.40 14.27
C ILE A 72 37.80 0.95 14.48
N PRO A 73 37.02 0.09 15.17
CA PRO A 73 37.38 -1.31 15.32
C PRO A 73 37.53 -2.04 13.97
N VAL A 74 38.52 -2.94 13.89
CA VAL A 74 38.79 -3.73 12.67
C VAL A 74 37.55 -4.45 12.15
N PHE A 75 36.66 -4.95 13.01
CA PHE A 75 35.43 -5.63 12.57
C PHE A 75 34.44 -4.70 11.86
N VAL A 76 34.41 -3.40 12.24
CA VAL A 76 33.57 -2.39 11.59
C VAL A 76 34.14 -2.07 10.21
N LEU A 77 35.46 -1.84 10.13
CA LEU A 77 36.15 -1.58 8.86
C LEU A 77 36.04 -2.77 7.90
N HIS A 78 36.23 -3.99 8.40
CA HIS A 78 36.04 -5.20 7.61
C HIS A 78 34.67 -5.20 6.93
N LYS A 79 33.60 -4.92 7.68
CA LYS A 79 32.25 -4.84 7.11
C LYS A 79 32.13 -3.73 6.06
N ILE A 80 32.65 -2.53 6.37
CA ILE A 80 32.61 -1.36 5.46
C ILE A 80 33.23 -1.68 4.09
N PHE A 81 34.33 -2.43 4.06
CA PHE A 81 35.06 -2.75 2.83
C PHE A 81 34.67 -4.08 2.17
N THR A 82 33.74 -4.84 2.74
CA THR A 82 33.32 -6.15 2.19
C THR A 82 31.83 -6.25 1.88
N GLU A 83 30.99 -5.43 2.52
CA GLU A 83 29.55 -5.43 2.28
C GLU A 83 29.11 -4.27 1.40
N LYS A 84 28.00 -4.45 0.69
CA LYS A 84 27.36 -3.38 -0.08
C LYS A 84 26.64 -2.44 0.89
N PRO A 85 26.91 -1.11 0.86
CA PRO A 85 26.17 -0.16 1.67
C PRO A 85 24.75 0.09 1.13
N ILE A 86 23.86 0.48 2.03
CA ILE A 86 22.59 1.12 1.67
C ILE A 86 22.91 2.57 1.28
N LYS A 87 22.54 2.97 0.07
CA LYS A 87 22.76 4.32 -0.43
C LYS A 87 21.47 5.13 -0.31
N VAL A 88 21.54 6.29 0.34
CA VAL A 88 20.43 7.26 0.42
C VAL A 88 20.89 8.64 -0.01
N LYS A 89 20.01 9.41 -0.65
CA LYS A 89 20.33 10.70 -1.26
C LYS A 89 19.72 11.85 -0.47
N PHE A 90 20.43 12.96 -0.39
CA PHE A 90 19.93 14.21 0.20
C PHE A 90 20.53 15.43 -0.50
N PRO A 91 19.75 16.51 -0.66
CA PRO A 91 20.24 17.72 -1.29
C PRO A 91 21.05 18.58 -0.30
N VAL A 92 22.17 19.11 -0.79
CA VAL A 92 23.05 20.06 -0.09
C VAL A 92 23.06 21.39 -0.84
N VAL A 93 23.21 22.51 -0.12
CA VAL A 93 23.21 23.85 -0.71
C VAL A 93 24.36 24.65 -0.13
N ASN A 94 25.23 25.19 -0.99
CA ASN A 94 26.35 26.05 -0.62
C ASN A 94 26.34 27.33 -1.46
N ASN A 95 26.29 28.51 -0.84
CA ASN A 95 26.45 29.82 -1.50
C ASN A 95 25.70 29.99 -2.85
N LYS A 96 24.46 29.45 -2.95
CA LYS A 96 23.54 29.42 -4.11
C LYS A 96 23.64 28.22 -5.04
N GLU A 97 24.69 27.43 -4.99
CA GLU A 97 24.79 26.16 -5.72
C GLU A 97 24.15 25.03 -4.89
N ALA A 98 23.33 24.23 -5.55
CA ALA A 98 22.64 23.09 -4.95
C ALA A 98 23.10 21.82 -5.66
N ASP A 99 23.34 20.78 -4.87
CA ASP A 99 23.84 19.50 -5.36
C ASP A 99 23.19 18.34 -4.59
N ILE A 100 23.28 17.12 -5.11
CA ILE A 100 22.87 15.89 -4.42
C ILE A 100 24.11 15.25 -3.80
N ALA A 101 24.04 15.00 -2.49
CA ALA A 101 24.97 14.19 -1.75
C ALA A 101 24.35 12.83 -1.44
N SER A 102 25.20 11.86 -1.13
CA SER A 102 24.80 10.51 -0.73
C SER A 102 25.37 10.17 0.64
N ALA A 103 24.58 9.44 1.42
CA ALA A 103 25.01 8.72 2.61
C ALA A 103 25.04 7.22 2.31
N TYR A 104 26.16 6.57 2.65
CA TYR A 104 26.39 5.14 2.51
C TYR A 104 26.34 4.51 3.90
N ILE A 105 25.33 3.70 4.15
CA ILE A 105 24.96 3.20 5.47
C ILE A 105 25.25 1.70 5.56
N PHE A 106 25.97 1.32 6.61
CA PHE A 106 26.26 -0.07 6.95
C PHE A 106 25.58 -0.43 8.26
N ILE A 107 24.79 -1.51 8.28
CA ILE A 107 23.99 -1.91 9.46
C ILE A 107 24.69 -2.99 10.27
N PHE A 108 24.74 -2.82 11.59
CA PHE A 108 25.38 -3.73 12.54
C PHE A 108 24.37 -4.23 13.58
N ASN A 109 24.51 -5.51 13.94
CA ASN A 109 23.71 -6.15 14.99
C ASN A 109 24.30 -5.97 16.40
N LYS A 110 25.49 -5.36 16.50
CA LYS A 110 26.20 -5.09 17.75
C LYS A 110 26.49 -3.60 17.84
N GLU A 111 26.59 -3.10 19.06
CA GLU A 111 26.94 -1.71 19.30
C GLU A 111 28.33 -1.38 18.73
N ILE A 112 28.44 -0.23 18.09
CA ILE A 112 29.70 0.28 17.53
C ILE A 112 30.06 1.62 18.19
N PRO A 113 31.36 1.87 18.43
CA PRO A 113 31.82 3.02 19.21
C PRO A 113 31.58 4.36 18.51
N GLN A 114 31.57 4.37 17.16
CA GLN A 114 31.34 5.57 16.36
C GLN A 114 30.51 5.26 15.12
N ASN A 115 29.70 6.22 14.69
CA ASN A 115 28.74 6.09 13.59
C ASN A 115 29.23 6.67 12.26
N THR A 116 30.42 7.28 12.24
CA THR A 116 31.09 7.76 11.04
C THR A 116 32.59 7.92 11.34
N PHE A 117 33.39 8.37 10.37
CA PHE A 117 34.85 8.45 10.52
C PHE A 117 35.32 9.42 11.61
N PHE A 118 34.55 10.46 11.90
CA PHE A 118 34.77 11.38 13.03
C PHE A 118 33.47 11.61 13.79
N ASN A 119 33.54 11.98 15.07
CA ASN A 119 32.34 12.10 15.90
C ASN A 119 31.42 13.25 15.41
N LYS A 120 30.27 12.90 14.84
CA LYS A 120 29.15 13.81 14.57
C LYS A 120 28.09 13.60 15.65
N GLU A 121 28.01 14.52 16.61
CA GLU A 121 27.09 14.44 17.74
C GLU A 121 25.62 14.28 17.29
N GLU A 122 25.26 14.82 16.13
CA GLU A 122 23.89 14.76 15.63
C GLU A 122 23.44 13.33 15.26
N LEU A 123 24.39 12.43 14.92
CA LEU A 123 24.07 11.02 14.66
C LEU A 123 23.66 10.25 15.94
N LYS A 124 23.98 10.79 17.13
CA LYS A 124 23.52 10.19 18.40
C LYS A 124 22.01 10.29 18.55
N ILE A 125 21.37 11.31 17.97
CA ILE A 125 19.91 11.46 17.97
C ILE A 125 19.27 10.24 17.30
N ILE A 126 19.79 9.82 16.15
CA ILE A 126 19.29 8.64 15.42
C ILE A 126 19.44 7.36 16.26
N LYS A 127 20.58 7.18 16.94
CA LYS A 127 20.77 6.04 17.85
C LYS A 127 19.71 6.02 18.97
N ARG A 128 19.42 7.19 19.57
CA ARG A 128 18.41 7.31 20.63
C ARG A 128 17.01 7.02 20.10
N PHE A 129 16.65 7.56 18.94
CA PHE A 129 15.40 7.27 18.23
C PHE A 129 15.21 5.77 17.98
N LEU A 130 16.21 5.09 17.40
CA LEU A 130 16.12 3.65 17.13
C LEU A 130 15.96 2.83 18.43
N LYS A 131 16.68 3.20 19.48
CA LYS A 131 16.61 2.54 20.79
C LYS A 131 15.23 2.69 21.43
N GLN A 132 14.65 3.90 21.42
CA GLN A 132 13.32 4.16 21.97
C GLN A 132 12.23 3.31 21.28
N ARG A 133 12.42 2.97 20.01
CA ARG A 133 11.51 2.14 19.22
C ARG A 133 11.81 0.65 19.25
N ASN A 134 12.71 0.20 20.11
CA ASN A 134 13.19 -1.18 20.16
C ASN A 134 13.72 -1.68 18.80
N ILE A 135 14.21 -0.78 17.95
CA ILE A 135 14.86 -1.13 16.68
C ILE A 135 16.33 -1.39 17.00
N ASN A 136 16.69 -2.66 17.16
CA ASN A 136 18.07 -3.08 17.44
C ASN A 136 18.95 -3.01 16.17
N ARG A 137 19.20 -1.81 15.68
CA ARG A 137 20.08 -1.53 14.54
C ARG A 137 21.14 -0.52 14.94
N ASN A 138 22.40 -0.93 14.86
CA ASN A 138 23.54 -0.02 14.90
C ASN A 138 23.97 0.30 13.47
N PHE A 139 24.65 1.41 13.26
CA PHE A 139 24.96 1.84 11.90
C PHE A 139 26.23 2.67 11.79
N PHE A 140 26.91 2.54 10.66
CA PHE A 140 28.02 3.42 10.26
C PHE A 140 27.66 4.12 8.96
N VAL A 141 27.93 5.42 8.86
CA VAL A 141 27.62 6.27 7.70
C VAL A 141 28.88 6.88 7.13
N ILE A 142 29.02 6.81 5.82
CA ILE A 142 30.02 7.55 5.03
C ILE A 142 29.28 8.54 4.13
N PHE A 143 29.74 9.79 4.03
CA PHE A 143 29.15 10.80 3.16
C PHE A 143 30.07 11.08 1.98
N ASP A 144 29.55 11.21 0.77
CA ASP A 144 30.39 11.48 -0.42
C ASP A 144 30.81 12.94 -0.59
N LYS A 145 30.22 13.86 0.17
CA LYS A 145 30.46 15.29 0.07
C LYS A 145 30.57 15.93 1.44
N GLN A 146 31.35 17.00 1.50
CA GLN A 146 31.40 17.88 2.67
C GLN A 146 30.16 18.78 2.70
N PHE A 147 29.52 18.89 3.86
CA PHE A 147 28.37 19.78 4.06
C PHE A 147 28.30 20.30 5.51
N LYS A 148 27.34 21.20 5.77
CA LYS A 148 27.02 21.71 7.11
C LYS A 148 25.51 21.60 7.39
N GLY A 149 25.15 21.53 8.66
CA GLY A 149 23.76 21.48 9.12
C GLY A 149 23.20 20.06 9.27
N LYS A 150 21.94 19.97 9.69
CA LYS A 150 21.31 18.73 10.15
C LYS A 150 20.25 18.17 9.21
N SER A 151 20.05 18.77 8.03
CA SER A 151 18.99 18.36 7.12
C SER A 151 19.17 16.98 6.50
N TYR A 152 20.33 16.35 6.68
CA TYR A 152 20.62 15.00 6.22
C TYR A 152 20.09 13.91 7.16
N LEU A 153 19.68 14.26 8.40
CA LEU A 153 19.27 13.28 9.41
C LEU A 153 18.08 12.45 8.93
N LEU A 154 17.10 13.09 8.27
CA LEU A 154 15.96 12.36 7.67
C LEU A 154 16.41 11.32 6.65
N ALA A 155 17.42 11.62 5.84
CA ALA A 155 17.97 10.69 4.86
C ALA A 155 18.61 9.48 5.54
N VAL A 156 19.40 9.70 6.59
CA VAL A 156 20.03 8.61 7.34
C VAL A 156 18.97 7.74 8.02
N VAL A 157 17.95 8.34 8.65
CA VAL A 157 16.83 7.60 9.24
C VAL A 157 16.09 6.79 8.18
N ALA A 158 15.76 7.40 7.04
CA ALA A 158 15.10 6.73 5.92
C ALA A 158 15.89 5.50 5.45
N GLY A 159 17.22 5.64 5.27
CA GLY A 159 18.08 4.53 4.89
C GLY A 159 18.20 3.41 5.94
N LEU A 160 17.79 3.66 7.18
CA LEU A 160 17.81 2.67 8.26
C LEU A 160 16.47 1.95 8.44
N ILE A 161 15.36 2.48 7.92
CA ILE A 161 14.01 1.95 8.17
C ILE A 161 13.24 1.60 6.88
N LEU A 162 13.59 2.19 5.74
CA LEU A 162 12.90 1.96 4.47
C LEU A 162 13.58 0.87 3.63
N PRO A 163 12.82 0.18 2.77
CA PRO A 163 13.38 -0.74 1.78
C PRO A 163 14.30 -0.05 0.77
N GLU A 164 15.38 -0.71 0.35
CA GLU A 164 16.35 -0.15 -0.61
C GLU A 164 15.73 0.32 -1.93
N TYR A 165 14.73 -0.41 -2.45
CA TYR A 165 14.08 -0.06 -3.72
C TYR A 165 13.31 1.28 -3.67
N ILE A 166 12.94 1.76 -2.48
CA ILE A 166 12.36 3.09 -2.31
C ILE A 166 13.47 4.15 -2.37
N LEU A 167 14.63 3.88 -1.79
CA LEU A 167 15.73 4.86 -1.69
C LEU A 167 16.31 5.24 -3.06
N GLU A 168 16.05 4.46 -4.10
CA GLU A 168 16.49 4.73 -5.47
C GLU A 168 15.78 5.95 -6.09
N ASP A 169 14.47 6.06 -5.85
CA ASP A 169 13.55 7.03 -6.46
C ASP A 169 13.39 8.33 -5.63
N PHE A 170 13.87 8.32 -4.38
CA PHE A 170 13.63 9.39 -3.42
C PHE A 170 14.92 10.06 -2.92
N ALA A 171 14.79 11.34 -2.58
CA ALA A 171 15.76 12.07 -1.77
C ALA A 171 15.06 12.60 -0.52
N PHE A 172 15.82 12.85 0.54
CA PHE A 172 15.25 13.22 1.84
C PHE A 172 15.93 14.45 2.41
N THR A 173 15.16 15.37 3.00
CA THR A 173 15.71 16.52 3.73
C THR A 173 14.84 16.86 4.94
N GLY A 174 15.46 16.91 6.11
CA GLY A 174 14.80 17.27 7.37
C GLY A 174 15.73 17.04 8.56
N GLU A 175 15.56 17.86 9.60
CA GLU A 175 16.11 17.55 10.93
C GLU A 175 15.12 16.60 11.63
N VAL A 176 15.65 15.64 12.38
CA VAL A 176 14.86 14.64 13.11
C VAL A 176 15.29 14.68 14.56
N ASN A 177 14.34 14.68 15.50
CA ASN A 177 14.65 14.56 16.93
C ASN A 177 14.61 13.10 17.41
N GLU A 178 14.69 12.89 18.73
CA GLU A 178 14.76 11.55 19.31
C GLU A 178 13.40 10.84 19.30
N GLU A 179 12.32 11.61 19.31
CA GLU A 179 10.93 11.16 19.28
C GLU A 179 10.50 10.74 17.86
N GLY A 180 11.17 11.29 16.84
CA GLY A 180 10.88 11.04 15.42
C GLY A 180 10.11 12.16 14.72
N GLU A 181 10.01 13.34 15.32
CA GLU A 181 9.45 14.53 14.70
C GLU A 181 10.43 15.11 13.67
N ILE A 182 9.88 15.63 12.57
CA ILE A 182 10.62 16.16 11.42
C ILE A 182 10.45 17.67 11.38
N TYR A 183 11.56 18.40 11.42
CA TYR A 183 11.57 19.86 11.53
C TYR A 183 11.89 20.56 10.21
N PRO A 184 11.39 21.81 10.04
CA PRO A 184 11.72 22.66 8.91
C PRO A 184 13.21 22.91 8.74
N VAL A 185 13.67 22.94 7.49
CA VAL A 185 15.07 23.21 7.14
C VAL A 185 15.17 24.25 6.03
N GLY A 186 16.29 24.97 5.97
CA GLY A 186 16.51 26.04 5.00
C GLY A 186 16.61 25.55 3.54
N TYR A 187 16.44 26.50 2.62
CA TYR A 187 16.65 26.36 1.17
C TYR A 187 15.77 25.30 0.47
N ILE A 188 14.57 25.01 0.97
CA ILE A 188 13.64 24.01 0.38
C ILE A 188 13.43 24.22 -1.12
N LYS A 189 13.25 25.46 -1.58
CA LYS A 189 13.06 25.75 -3.02
C LYS A 189 14.25 25.28 -3.86
N ASN A 190 15.48 25.53 -3.42
CA ASN A 190 16.69 25.08 -4.13
C ASN A 190 16.84 23.57 -4.07
N LYS A 191 16.53 22.96 -2.91
CA LYS A 191 16.57 21.52 -2.69
C LYS A 191 15.58 20.76 -3.59
N LYS A 192 14.35 21.27 -3.73
CA LYS A 192 13.34 20.72 -4.66
C LYS A 192 13.85 20.77 -6.10
N LYS A 193 14.32 21.93 -6.56
CA LYS A 193 14.86 22.11 -7.92
C LYS A 193 16.00 21.14 -8.25
N ILE A 194 16.94 20.91 -7.33
CA ILE A 194 18.05 19.99 -7.59
C ILE A 194 17.61 18.53 -7.56
N ALA A 195 16.65 18.16 -6.71
CA ALA A 195 16.06 16.82 -6.71
C ALA A 195 15.33 16.54 -8.03
N ASP A 196 14.49 17.49 -8.48
CA ASP A 196 13.76 17.40 -9.75
C ASP A 196 14.72 17.26 -10.94
N LYS A 197 15.81 18.05 -10.98
CA LYS A 197 16.86 17.95 -12.01
C LYS A 197 17.52 16.57 -12.07
N ASN A 198 17.52 15.84 -10.95
CA ASN A 198 18.08 14.49 -10.84
C ASN A 198 17.01 13.38 -10.90
N ASN A 199 15.77 13.71 -11.26
CA ASN A 199 14.63 12.79 -11.29
C ASN A 199 14.38 12.10 -9.93
N LEU A 200 14.54 12.83 -8.83
CA LEU A 200 14.31 12.33 -7.47
C LEU A 200 13.09 13.01 -6.87
N ASN A 201 12.21 12.22 -6.27
CA ASN A 201 11.12 12.74 -5.45
C ASN A 201 11.68 13.19 -4.10
N LEU A 202 11.73 14.50 -3.87
CA LEU A 202 12.20 15.02 -2.58
C LEU A 202 11.11 14.94 -1.52
N ILE A 203 11.43 14.31 -0.40
CA ILE A 203 10.62 14.27 0.81
C ILE A 203 11.16 15.27 1.82
N THR A 204 10.24 16.09 2.32
CA THR A 204 10.51 17.21 3.23
C THR A 204 9.55 17.17 4.42
N TYR A 205 9.79 18.06 5.39
CA TYR A 205 8.85 18.32 6.49
C TYR A 205 7.46 18.82 6.04
N GLU A 206 7.34 19.32 4.80
CA GLU A 206 6.05 19.74 4.23
C GLU A 206 5.21 18.52 3.79
N ASP A 207 5.85 17.36 3.60
CA ASP A 207 5.20 16.13 3.14
C ASP A 207 4.89 15.18 4.32
N ILE A 208 5.76 15.16 5.34
CA ILE A 208 5.67 14.32 6.54
C ILE A 208 6.18 15.07 7.78
N TYR A 209 5.47 14.97 8.91
CA TYR A 209 5.85 15.62 10.17
C TYR A 209 6.46 14.65 11.17
N HIS A 210 6.21 13.34 11.00
CA HIS A 210 6.74 12.29 11.87
C HIS A 210 7.26 11.09 11.06
N ILE A 211 8.26 10.39 11.60
CA ILE A 211 8.83 9.19 10.95
C ILE A 211 7.79 8.06 10.80
N ASP A 212 6.77 8.00 11.66
CA ASP A 212 5.66 7.03 11.49
C ASP A 212 4.91 7.20 10.17
N GLU A 213 4.75 8.43 9.72
CA GLU A 213 4.13 8.72 8.42
C GLU A 213 4.98 8.17 7.29
N LEU A 214 6.31 8.35 7.40
CA LEU A 214 7.27 7.84 6.45
C LEU A 214 7.22 6.30 6.38
N ILE A 215 7.18 5.62 7.53
CA ILE A 215 7.08 4.15 7.60
C ILE A 215 5.75 3.68 7.01
N TYR A 216 4.65 4.35 7.33
CA TYR A 216 3.33 3.96 6.83
C TYR A 216 3.26 4.06 5.30
N TYR A 217 3.65 5.19 4.72
CA TYR A 217 3.58 5.38 3.27
C TYR A 217 4.66 4.58 2.55
N LEU A 218 5.91 4.62 2.99
CA LEU A 218 7.04 4.10 2.21
C LEU A 218 7.68 2.83 2.77
N GLY A 219 7.29 2.38 3.97
CA GLY A 219 7.77 1.13 4.56
C GLY A 219 7.12 -0.13 3.96
N GLU A 220 7.35 -1.28 4.59
CA GLU A 220 6.92 -2.60 4.08
C GLU A 220 5.47 -2.97 4.43
N GLU A 221 4.89 -2.34 5.46
CA GLU A 221 3.54 -2.65 5.93
C GLU A 221 2.47 -2.38 4.86
N ALA A 222 1.25 -2.89 5.03
CA ALA A 222 0.20 -2.63 4.05
C ALA A 222 -0.20 -1.15 4.00
N ILE A 223 -0.63 -0.68 2.83
CA ILE A 223 -1.24 0.65 2.66
C ILE A 223 -2.75 0.53 2.46
N ASP A 224 -3.51 1.41 3.10
CA ASP A 224 -4.97 1.47 3.01
C ASP A 224 -5.40 2.29 1.79
N ILE A 225 -6.32 1.73 0.99
CA ILE A 225 -6.77 2.29 -0.28
C ILE A 225 -8.29 2.42 -0.27
N PRO A 226 -8.86 3.59 0.02
CA PRO A 226 -10.30 3.82 -0.02
C PRO A 226 -10.82 3.79 -1.45
N PHE A 227 -11.93 3.10 -1.66
CA PHE A 227 -12.58 3.01 -2.95
C PHE A 227 -14.10 3.10 -2.79
N VAL A 228 -14.69 4.11 -3.39
CA VAL A 228 -16.12 4.40 -3.29
C VAL A 228 -16.78 4.25 -4.65
N GLN A 229 -17.81 3.42 -4.72
CA GLN A 229 -18.70 3.35 -5.87
C GLN A 229 -20.08 3.95 -5.54
N LEU A 230 -20.49 4.95 -6.31
CA LEU A 230 -21.83 5.54 -6.23
C LEU A 230 -22.54 5.49 -7.59
N SER A 231 -23.84 5.28 -7.60
CA SER A 231 -24.68 5.36 -8.79
C SER A 231 -25.67 6.50 -8.65
N ASN A 232 -25.98 7.18 -9.75
CA ASN A 232 -26.82 8.38 -9.81
C ASN A 232 -26.29 9.51 -8.92
N LYS A 233 -24.97 9.68 -8.89
CA LYS A 233 -24.26 10.67 -8.08
C LYS A 233 -23.17 11.34 -8.89
N THR A 234 -22.94 12.62 -8.63
CA THR A 234 -21.88 13.39 -9.29
C THR A 234 -20.50 13.00 -8.75
N GLU A 235 -19.43 13.40 -9.44
CA GLU A 235 -18.07 13.20 -8.94
C GLU A 235 -17.85 13.93 -7.59
N GLU A 236 -18.43 15.12 -7.41
CA GLU A 236 -18.34 15.89 -6.17
C GLU A 236 -18.97 15.15 -4.99
N GLU A 237 -20.15 14.56 -5.18
CA GLU A 237 -20.80 13.73 -4.15
C GLU A 237 -19.97 12.48 -3.81
N ALA A 238 -19.30 11.91 -4.81
CA ALA A 238 -18.37 10.80 -4.61
C ALA A 238 -17.10 11.23 -3.87
N TYR A 239 -16.55 12.43 -4.12
CA TYR A 239 -15.41 12.97 -3.37
C TYR A 239 -15.77 13.23 -1.90
N ILE A 240 -16.94 13.79 -1.61
CA ILE A 240 -17.43 13.96 -0.23
C ILE A 240 -17.53 12.60 0.47
N SER A 241 -18.03 11.58 -0.25
CA SER A 241 -18.12 10.22 0.25
C SER A 241 -16.75 9.58 0.46
N LEU A 242 -15.77 9.88 -0.39
CA LEU A 242 -14.39 9.42 -0.24
C LEU A 242 -13.71 10.06 0.99
N GLU A 243 -13.92 11.35 1.25
CA GLU A 243 -13.39 12.06 2.41
C GLU A 243 -13.98 11.53 3.74
N LYS A 244 -15.27 11.19 3.75
CA LYS A 244 -15.89 10.50 4.89
C LYS A 244 -15.25 9.14 5.16
N LEU A 245 -14.87 8.40 4.12
CA LEU A 245 -14.17 7.12 4.27
C LEU A 245 -12.72 7.31 4.72
N GLU A 246 -12.02 8.33 4.20
CA GLU A 246 -10.70 8.76 4.69
C GLU A 246 -10.75 9.05 6.19
N ASN A 247 -11.75 9.79 6.68
CA ASN A 247 -11.90 10.08 8.09
C ASN A 247 -12.06 8.80 8.93
N LYS A 248 -12.69 7.75 8.40
CA LYS A 248 -12.75 6.44 9.07
C LYS A 248 -11.43 5.69 9.10
N ILE A 249 -10.57 5.89 8.11
CA ILE A 249 -9.20 5.35 8.14
C ILE A 249 -8.38 6.14 9.19
N LYS A 250 -8.56 7.47 9.25
CA LYS A 250 -7.90 8.36 10.23
C LYS A 250 -8.19 8.02 11.69
N GLU A 251 -9.37 7.46 12.00
CA GLU A 251 -9.68 6.98 13.36
C GLU A 251 -8.66 5.94 13.88
N LYS A 252 -8.01 5.19 12.98
CA LYS A 252 -6.93 4.25 13.33
C LYS A 252 -5.53 4.77 12.99
N ILE A 253 -5.43 5.55 11.91
CA ILE A 253 -4.17 6.00 11.33
C ILE A 253 -4.26 7.52 11.16
N ASN A 254 -4.05 8.24 12.26
CA ASN A 254 -4.32 9.68 12.37
C ASN A 254 -3.68 10.56 11.27
N PHE A 255 -2.54 10.14 10.72
CA PHE A 255 -1.81 10.87 9.67
C PHE A 255 -2.14 10.43 8.23
N TYR A 256 -3.04 9.45 8.05
CA TYR A 256 -3.52 9.04 6.75
C TYR A 256 -4.13 10.23 6.00
N SER A 257 -3.86 10.35 4.71
CA SER A 257 -4.40 11.40 3.84
C SER A 257 -4.46 10.95 2.38
N LEU A 258 -5.53 11.35 1.68
CA LEU A 258 -5.66 11.17 0.23
C LEU A 258 -4.60 11.96 -0.55
N GLU A 259 -4.23 13.16 -0.09
CA GLU A 259 -3.21 13.99 -0.73
C GLU A 259 -1.84 13.30 -0.74
N LYS A 260 -1.54 12.55 0.33
CA LYS A 260 -0.31 11.78 0.44
C LYS A 260 -0.32 10.54 -0.45
N LEU A 261 -1.48 9.91 -0.70
CA LEU A 261 -1.56 8.86 -1.73
C LEU A 261 -1.23 9.39 -3.13
N GLU A 262 -1.70 10.59 -3.46
CA GLU A 262 -1.36 11.25 -4.71
C GLU A 262 0.12 11.61 -4.77
N LYS A 263 0.66 12.19 -3.70
CA LYS A 263 2.07 12.58 -3.61
C LYS A 263 3.04 11.39 -3.72
N PHE A 264 2.78 10.30 -3.00
CA PHE A 264 3.72 9.18 -2.91
C PHE A 264 3.51 8.11 -3.98
N PHE A 265 2.29 7.97 -4.50
CA PHE A 265 1.94 6.91 -5.45
C PHE A 265 1.29 7.39 -6.75
N GLY A 266 1.05 8.69 -6.90
CA GLY A 266 0.34 9.24 -8.08
C GLY A 266 -1.11 8.78 -8.17
N ILE A 267 -1.72 8.41 -7.05
CA ILE A 267 -3.11 7.96 -6.98
C ILE A 267 -4.00 9.14 -6.60
N SER A 268 -4.72 9.68 -7.59
CA SER A 268 -5.61 10.82 -7.40
C SER A 268 -6.96 10.41 -6.80
N LYS A 269 -7.72 11.37 -6.26
CA LYS A 269 -9.11 11.12 -5.82
C LYS A 269 -9.97 10.49 -6.91
N LYS A 270 -9.76 10.88 -8.18
CA LYS A 270 -10.48 10.33 -9.34
C LYS A 270 -10.24 8.84 -9.53
N ASP A 271 -9.06 8.34 -9.18
CA ASP A 271 -8.72 6.92 -9.28
C ASP A 271 -9.45 6.07 -8.24
N LEU A 272 -9.84 6.69 -7.12
CA LEU A 272 -10.43 6.07 -5.93
C LEU A 272 -11.98 6.12 -5.92
N ILE A 273 -12.58 6.75 -6.92
CA ILE A 273 -14.03 6.78 -7.08
C ILE A 273 -14.47 6.09 -8.38
N LEU A 274 -15.66 5.52 -8.34
CA LEU A 274 -16.40 5.11 -9.51
C LEU A 274 -17.83 5.65 -9.40
N THR A 275 -18.18 6.56 -10.29
CA THR A 275 -19.56 7.02 -10.47
C THR A 275 -20.17 6.35 -11.69
N SER A 276 -21.46 6.10 -11.65
CA SER A 276 -22.23 5.71 -12.83
C SER A 276 -23.53 6.50 -12.87
N GLU A 277 -24.03 6.77 -14.07
CA GLU A 277 -25.43 7.13 -14.26
C GLU A 277 -26.34 5.94 -13.90
N TYR A 278 -27.64 6.10 -14.18
CA TYR A 278 -28.62 5.06 -13.99
C TYR A 278 -28.26 3.89 -14.89
N LEU A 279 -28.04 2.72 -14.31
CA LEU A 279 -27.70 1.52 -15.08
C LEU A 279 -28.99 0.89 -15.62
N PRO A 280 -29.23 0.92 -16.95
CA PRO A 280 -30.45 0.41 -17.53
C PRO A 280 -30.43 -1.12 -17.61
N LYS A 281 -31.55 -1.69 -18.05
CA LYS A 281 -31.61 -3.08 -18.52
C LYS A 281 -30.57 -3.28 -19.62
N PRO A 282 -29.73 -4.33 -19.57
CA PRO A 282 -28.72 -4.57 -20.61
C PRO A 282 -29.34 -4.71 -22.00
N GLU A 283 -28.71 -4.04 -22.98
CA GLU A 283 -28.96 -4.23 -24.40
C GLU A 283 -27.97 -5.25 -24.97
N LYS A 284 -28.34 -5.93 -26.08
CA LYS A 284 -27.55 -7.03 -26.65
C LYS A 284 -26.10 -6.64 -26.96
N ASP A 285 -25.88 -5.42 -27.44
CA ASP A 285 -24.57 -4.96 -27.92
C ASP A 285 -23.88 -3.97 -26.97
N ASN A 286 -24.55 -3.54 -25.89
CA ASN A 286 -24.01 -2.60 -24.92
C ASN A 286 -24.46 -2.92 -23.49
N ASN A 287 -23.70 -3.78 -22.81
CA ASN A 287 -23.93 -4.08 -21.40
C ASN A 287 -23.17 -3.10 -20.49
N GLN A 288 -23.83 -2.02 -20.10
CA GLN A 288 -23.26 -1.00 -19.20
C GLN A 288 -22.79 -1.59 -17.86
N TRP A 289 -23.45 -2.63 -17.33
CA TRP A 289 -23.04 -3.29 -16.09
C TRP A 289 -21.66 -3.93 -16.21
N ILE A 290 -21.43 -4.66 -17.31
CA ILE A 290 -20.13 -5.26 -17.61
C ILE A 290 -19.07 -4.18 -17.82
N ASN A 291 -19.41 -3.11 -18.53
CA ASN A 291 -18.49 -1.99 -18.76
C ASN A 291 -18.10 -1.32 -17.42
N THR A 292 -19.05 -1.12 -16.50
CA THR A 292 -18.75 -0.60 -15.17
C THR A 292 -17.84 -1.53 -14.36
N ILE A 293 -18.04 -2.85 -14.44
CA ILE A 293 -17.13 -3.84 -13.81
C ILE A 293 -15.72 -3.79 -14.42
N LYS A 294 -15.59 -3.59 -15.73
CA LYS A 294 -14.30 -3.38 -16.40
C LYS A 294 -13.62 -2.09 -15.95
N THR A 295 -14.35 -0.98 -15.84
CA THR A 295 -13.81 0.28 -15.33
C THR A 295 -13.32 0.16 -13.88
N PHE A 296 -14.04 -0.60 -13.04
CA PHE A 296 -13.57 -0.94 -11.69
C PHE A 296 -12.23 -1.68 -11.72
N GLU A 297 -12.10 -2.70 -12.58
CA GLU A 297 -10.84 -3.43 -12.76
C GLU A 297 -9.70 -2.53 -13.22
N GLU A 298 -9.94 -1.67 -14.22
CA GLU A 298 -8.93 -0.76 -14.76
C GLU A 298 -8.40 0.20 -13.70
N LYS A 299 -9.28 0.77 -12.88
CA LYS A 299 -8.89 1.62 -11.74
C LYS A 299 -8.05 0.85 -10.73
N LEU A 300 -8.46 -0.37 -10.35
CA LEU A 300 -7.69 -1.19 -9.43
C LEU A 300 -6.33 -1.61 -10.01
N LYS A 301 -6.24 -1.92 -11.30
CA LYS A 301 -4.96 -2.19 -11.98
C LYS A 301 -4.03 -0.99 -11.90
N LYS A 302 -4.53 0.22 -12.18
CA LYS A 302 -3.76 1.46 -12.04
C LYS A 302 -3.23 1.61 -10.62
N ILE A 303 -4.11 1.56 -9.61
CA ILE A 303 -3.74 1.67 -8.19
C ILE A 303 -2.67 0.63 -7.80
N TYR A 304 -2.87 -0.63 -8.21
CA TYR A 304 -1.93 -1.69 -7.85
C TYR A 304 -0.59 -1.59 -8.57
N SER A 305 -0.56 -1.04 -9.78
CA SER A 305 0.69 -0.78 -10.51
C SER A 305 1.48 0.40 -9.95
N SER A 306 0.79 1.40 -9.40
CA SER A 306 1.40 2.55 -8.72
C SER A 306 2.10 2.18 -7.41
N ILE A 307 1.58 1.19 -6.68
CA ILE A 307 2.11 0.78 -5.38
C ILE A 307 2.98 -0.46 -5.55
N LYS A 308 4.27 -0.24 -5.83
CA LYS A 308 5.24 -1.32 -6.05
C LYS A 308 5.57 -2.04 -4.73
N ARG A 309 5.54 -3.39 -4.77
CA ARG A 309 6.07 -4.31 -3.74
C ARG A 309 5.47 -4.19 -2.33
N LYS A 310 4.49 -3.32 -2.10
CA LYS A 310 3.75 -3.18 -0.84
C LYS A 310 2.40 -3.91 -0.90
N LYS A 311 1.94 -4.47 0.22
CA LYS A 311 0.57 -5.00 0.33
C LYS A 311 -0.43 -3.83 0.32
N ARG A 312 -1.62 -4.05 -0.23
CA ARG A 312 -2.70 -3.05 -0.26
C ARG A 312 -3.92 -3.64 0.42
N ILE A 313 -4.56 -2.85 1.27
CA ILE A 313 -5.87 -3.17 1.84
C ILE A 313 -6.87 -2.26 1.15
N LEU A 314 -7.79 -2.83 0.39
CA LEU A 314 -8.85 -2.06 -0.25
C LEU A 314 -9.94 -1.75 0.78
N HIS A 315 -10.30 -0.50 0.99
CA HIS A 315 -11.44 -0.09 1.81
C HIS A 315 -12.61 0.20 0.87
N PHE A 316 -13.51 -0.77 0.70
CA PHE A 316 -14.57 -0.70 -0.31
C PHE A 316 -15.91 -0.27 0.29
N SER A 317 -16.60 0.64 -0.41
CA SER A 317 -18.04 0.88 -0.25
C SER A 317 -18.70 1.04 -1.62
N GLY A 318 -19.93 0.55 -1.76
CA GLY A 318 -20.72 0.66 -2.98
C GLY A 318 -22.16 1.11 -2.73
N SER A 319 -22.92 1.27 -3.81
CA SER A 319 -24.31 1.75 -3.75
C SER A 319 -25.36 0.79 -4.35
N ILE A 320 -24.96 -0.10 -5.26
CA ILE A 320 -25.85 -1.07 -5.91
C ILE A 320 -25.41 -2.50 -5.58
N SER A 321 -26.29 -3.29 -4.97
CA SER A 321 -26.00 -4.66 -4.51
C SER A 321 -25.61 -5.63 -5.63
N SER A 322 -26.34 -5.62 -6.74
CA SER A 322 -26.07 -6.46 -7.93
C SER A 322 -24.73 -6.13 -8.57
N LEU A 323 -24.42 -4.83 -8.74
CA LEU A 323 -23.13 -4.39 -9.26
C LEU A 323 -21.98 -4.73 -8.30
N ALA A 324 -22.17 -4.51 -7.01
CA ALA A 324 -21.18 -4.82 -5.99
C ALA A 324 -20.88 -6.32 -5.92
N PHE A 325 -21.88 -7.18 -6.12
CA PHE A 325 -21.66 -8.63 -6.30
C PHE A 325 -20.72 -8.92 -7.48
N GLY A 326 -20.91 -8.23 -8.62
CA GLY A 326 -20.03 -8.31 -9.78
C GLY A 326 -18.59 -7.84 -9.48
N PHE A 327 -18.43 -6.72 -8.78
CA PHE A 327 -17.10 -6.27 -8.32
C PHE A 327 -16.44 -7.29 -7.38
N GLY A 328 -17.23 -7.91 -6.49
CA GLY A 328 -16.79 -8.96 -5.60
C GLY A 328 -16.24 -10.16 -6.36
N ILE A 329 -16.99 -10.66 -7.36
CA ILE A 329 -16.53 -11.74 -8.25
C ILE A 329 -15.19 -11.35 -8.90
N LYS A 330 -15.12 -10.14 -9.45
CA LYS A 330 -13.95 -9.64 -10.17
C LYS A 330 -12.72 -9.53 -9.28
N LEU A 331 -12.88 -9.07 -8.04
CA LEU A 331 -11.78 -8.96 -7.07
C LEU A 331 -11.35 -10.35 -6.57
N GLY A 332 -12.30 -11.26 -6.37
CA GLY A 332 -12.06 -12.59 -5.81
C GLY A 332 -11.56 -12.54 -4.36
N THR A 333 -10.85 -13.58 -3.91
CA THR A 333 -10.37 -13.72 -2.51
C THR A 333 -8.84 -13.74 -2.42
N LYS A 334 -8.15 -13.03 -3.31
CA LYS A 334 -6.68 -12.97 -3.32
C LYS A 334 -6.13 -11.65 -2.80
N LYS A 335 -6.98 -10.63 -2.68
CA LYS A 335 -6.59 -9.28 -2.27
C LYS A 335 -7.29 -8.92 -0.96
N PRO A 336 -6.55 -8.36 0.01
CA PRO A 336 -7.14 -7.87 1.25
C PRO A 336 -8.16 -6.76 1.02
N VAL A 337 -9.27 -6.84 1.74
CA VAL A 337 -10.34 -5.85 1.66
C VAL A 337 -11.03 -5.65 3.00
N ILE A 338 -11.42 -4.43 3.28
CA ILE A 338 -12.31 -4.05 4.36
C ILE A 338 -13.55 -3.45 3.71
N VAL A 339 -14.73 -3.95 4.04
CA VAL A 339 -15.99 -3.50 3.44
C VAL A 339 -16.77 -2.66 4.44
N TYR A 340 -17.21 -1.50 3.97
CA TYR A 340 -17.96 -0.54 4.76
C TYR A 340 -19.44 -0.51 4.35
N HIS A 341 -20.30 -0.28 5.34
CA HIS A 341 -21.70 0.03 5.14
C HIS A 341 -21.95 1.50 5.47
N TYR A 342 -22.52 2.25 4.53
CA TYR A 342 -22.94 3.62 4.75
C TYR A 342 -24.34 3.67 5.36
N GLN A 343 -24.46 4.23 6.57
CA GLN A 343 -25.73 4.38 7.27
C GLN A 343 -25.69 5.60 8.20
N ALA A 344 -26.77 6.39 8.17
CA ALA A 344 -26.94 7.60 8.99
C ALA A 344 -25.74 8.56 8.87
N ASP A 345 -25.43 8.92 7.62
CA ASP A 345 -24.33 9.82 7.24
C ASP A 345 -22.92 9.36 7.61
N ASN A 346 -22.74 8.07 7.92
CA ASN A 346 -21.48 7.55 8.42
C ASN A 346 -21.12 6.19 7.82
N TYR A 347 -19.82 5.91 7.71
CA TYR A 347 -19.29 4.62 7.28
C TYR A 347 -19.00 3.73 8.48
N HIS A 348 -19.54 2.51 8.46
CA HIS A 348 -19.32 1.49 9.47
C HIS A 348 -18.55 0.34 8.86
N LYS A 349 -17.39 -0.01 9.42
CA LYS A 349 -16.66 -1.21 9.04
C LYS A 349 -17.52 -2.42 9.41
N VAL A 350 -18.00 -3.19 8.42
CA VAL A 350 -18.92 -4.33 8.67
C VAL A 350 -18.31 -5.68 8.33
N ILE A 351 -17.33 -5.73 7.43
CA ILE A 351 -16.61 -6.96 7.07
C ILE A 351 -15.13 -6.61 7.00
N ASP A 352 -14.29 -7.37 7.72
CA ASP A 352 -12.84 -7.19 7.75
C ASP A 352 -12.17 -8.45 7.18
N LEU A 353 -11.58 -8.33 6.00
CA LEU A 353 -10.80 -9.35 5.31
C LEU A 353 -9.41 -8.77 5.00
N SER A 354 -8.84 -8.02 5.94
CA SER A 354 -7.55 -7.35 5.77
C SER A 354 -6.35 -8.30 5.89
N ASN A 355 -6.55 -9.49 6.46
CA ASN A 355 -5.50 -10.51 6.59
C ASN A 355 -5.88 -11.84 5.92
N GLU A 356 -4.86 -12.66 5.67
CA GLU A 356 -4.98 -13.90 4.90
C GLU A 356 -5.90 -14.94 5.56
N GLU A 357 -5.93 -15.00 6.89
CA GLU A 357 -6.80 -15.90 7.62
C GLU A 357 -8.28 -15.53 7.40
N GLN A 358 -8.63 -14.25 7.61
CA GLN A 358 -9.98 -13.74 7.44
C GLN A 358 -10.48 -13.87 6.00
N ILE A 359 -9.63 -13.57 5.01
CA ILE A 359 -9.99 -13.71 3.58
C ILE A 359 -10.38 -15.15 3.24
N ARG A 360 -9.72 -16.14 3.83
CA ARG A 360 -10.07 -17.57 3.60
C ARG A 360 -11.39 -17.95 4.27
N GLN A 361 -11.70 -17.37 5.43
CA GLN A 361 -12.92 -17.68 6.18
C GLN A 361 -14.20 -17.39 5.40
N ILE A 362 -14.20 -16.42 4.47
CA ILE A 362 -15.38 -16.08 3.66
C ILE A 362 -15.93 -17.26 2.83
N LYS A 363 -15.05 -18.22 2.48
CA LYS A 363 -15.38 -19.44 1.71
C LYS A 363 -15.55 -20.68 2.58
N HIS A 364 -15.50 -20.54 3.90
CA HIS A 364 -15.62 -21.69 4.79
C HIS A 364 -17.08 -22.16 4.85
N ILE A 365 -17.32 -23.37 4.35
CA ILE A 365 -18.61 -24.06 4.36
C ILE A 365 -18.99 -24.36 5.83
N LYS A 366 -20.22 -24.01 6.22
CA LYS A 366 -20.74 -24.29 7.57
C LYS A 366 -21.58 -25.57 7.57
N GLU A 367 -21.42 -26.39 8.61
CA GLU A 367 -22.26 -27.58 8.82
C GLU A 367 -23.71 -27.20 9.17
N LYS A 368 -23.90 -26.04 9.82
CA LYS A 368 -25.20 -25.53 10.24
C LYS A 368 -25.32 -24.04 9.96
N LEU A 369 -26.48 -23.65 9.45
CA LEU A 369 -26.87 -22.25 9.30
C LEU A 369 -27.37 -21.74 10.64
N GLU A 370 -26.68 -20.78 11.22
CA GLU A 370 -27.01 -20.20 12.53
C GLU A 370 -27.85 -18.94 12.34
N ASN A 371 -27.54 -18.15 11.32
CA ASN A 371 -28.08 -16.82 11.08
C ASN A 371 -29.14 -16.80 9.97
N LEU A 372 -29.13 -17.78 9.07
CA LEU A 372 -30.03 -17.86 7.91
C LEU A 372 -30.99 -19.04 7.96
N GLU A 373 -32.17 -18.84 7.39
CA GLU A 373 -33.19 -19.86 7.13
C GLU A 373 -33.40 -20.00 5.62
N ILE A 374 -33.62 -21.23 5.15
CA ILE A 374 -33.96 -21.53 3.76
C ILE A 374 -35.43 -21.91 3.69
N LYS A 375 -36.16 -21.32 2.74
CA LYS A 375 -37.57 -21.63 2.47
C LYS A 375 -37.76 -22.11 1.04
N GLN A 376 -38.53 -23.17 0.85
CA GLN A 376 -39.02 -23.53 -0.48
C GLN A 376 -40.17 -22.60 -0.84
N LEU A 377 -40.03 -21.80 -1.89
CA LEU A 377 -41.06 -20.86 -2.35
C LEU A 377 -41.87 -21.42 -3.53
N LYS A 378 -41.19 -22.11 -4.45
CA LYS A 378 -41.79 -22.83 -5.58
C LYS A 378 -41.02 -24.14 -5.75
N GLY A 379 -41.69 -25.29 -5.58
CA GLY A 379 -41.08 -26.60 -5.76
C GLY A 379 -41.28 -27.12 -7.18
N ASN A 380 -40.25 -27.69 -7.80
CA ASN A 380 -40.39 -28.33 -9.10
C ASN A 380 -39.35 -29.46 -9.28
N LYS A 381 -39.84 -30.71 -9.18
CA LYS A 381 -38.97 -31.90 -9.28
C LYS A 381 -38.24 -32.02 -10.62
N ASN A 382 -38.78 -31.44 -11.69
CA ASN A 382 -38.20 -31.49 -13.03
C ASN A 382 -37.45 -30.21 -13.43
N ALA A 383 -37.34 -29.22 -12.54
CA ALA A 383 -36.59 -28.01 -12.83
C ALA A 383 -35.09 -28.30 -12.93
N LYS A 384 -34.47 -27.77 -13.99
CA LYS A 384 -33.02 -27.76 -14.21
C LYS A 384 -32.37 -26.45 -13.78
N GLU A 385 -33.18 -25.44 -13.41
CA GLU A 385 -32.70 -24.13 -13.00
C GLU A 385 -33.30 -23.76 -11.63
N LEU A 386 -32.51 -23.05 -10.82
CA LEU A 386 -32.87 -22.64 -9.47
C LEU A 386 -32.80 -21.13 -9.36
N ALA A 387 -33.88 -20.50 -8.89
CA ALA A 387 -33.86 -19.12 -8.42
C ALA A 387 -33.64 -19.07 -6.90
N ILE A 388 -32.70 -18.23 -6.48
CA ILE A 388 -32.39 -17.96 -5.08
C ILE A 388 -32.74 -16.50 -4.79
N ALA A 389 -33.76 -16.29 -3.96
CA ALA A 389 -34.16 -14.98 -3.47
C ALA A 389 -33.54 -14.71 -2.09
N ILE A 390 -32.59 -13.79 -2.01
CA ILE A 390 -31.90 -13.45 -0.76
C ILE A 390 -32.58 -12.24 -0.12
N TRP A 391 -33.11 -12.41 1.09
CA TRP A 391 -33.82 -11.40 1.88
C TRP A 391 -33.09 -11.10 3.20
N ILE A 392 -32.21 -10.12 3.15
CA ILE A 392 -31.44 -9.61 4.28
C ILE A 392 -31.71 -8.12 4.52
N ALA A 393 -32.02 -7.37 3.45
CA ALA A 393 -32.37 -5.95 3.48
C ALA A 393 -33.89 -5.72 3.67
N GLY A 394 -34.30 -4.45 3.78
CA GLY A 394 -35.65 -4.05 4.20
C GLY A 394 -36.80 -4.51 3.29
N HIS A 395 -36.59 -4.70 1.99
CA HIS A 395 -37.63 -5.16 1.06
C HIS A 395 -37.66 -6.69 0.97
N ASN A 396 -38.84 -7.29 1.04
CA ASN A 396 -39.01 -8.74 0.82
C ASN A 396 -39.11 -9.02 -0.69
N PRO A 397 -38.15 -9.75 -1.30
CA PRO A 397 -38.13 -10.01 -2.74
C PRO A 397 -39.05 -11.17 -3.18
N TYR A 398 -39.62 -11.96 -2.27
CA TYR A 398 -40.21 -13.26 -2.60
C TYR A 398 -41.39 -13.16 -3.57
N GLY A 399 -42.33 -12.24 -3.31
CA GLY A 399 -43.50 -12.05 -4.18
C GLY A 399 -43.11 -11.64 -5.60
N ASP A 400 -42.16 -10.71 -5.72
CA ASP A 400 -41.67 -10.24 -7.01
C ASP A 400 -40.88 -11.31 -7.76
N VAL A 401 -40.08 -12.13 -7.07
CA VAL A 401 -39.36 -13.26 -7.68
C VAL A 401 -40.31 -14.36 -8.13
N LEU A 402 -41.36 -14.66 -7.36
CA LEU A 402 -42.40 -15.61 -7.76
C LEU A 402 -43.13 -15.12 -9.02
N ARG A 403 -43.54 -13.84 -9.06
CA ARG A 403 -44.13 -13.22 -10.26
C ARG A 403 -43.18 -13.28 -11.46
N PHE A 404 -41.91 -12.96 -11.27
CA PHE A 404 -40.90 -13.01 -12.33
C PHE A 404 -40.60 -14.43 -12.86
N SER A 405 -40.88 -15.46 -12.06
CA SER A 405 -40.59 -16.87 -12.37
C SER A 405 -41.84 -17.69 -12.65
N GLU A 406 -43.03 -17.08 -12.70
CA GLU A 406 -44.31 -17.78 -12.86
C GLU A 406 -44.32 -18.70 -14.09
N ASN A 407 -44.02 -18.13 -15.25
CA ASN A 407 -43.96 -18.82 -16.54
C ASN A 407 -42.62 -19.53 -16.82
N LYS A 408 -41.76 -19.68 -15.80
CA LYS A 408 -40.43 -20.31 -15.94
C LYS A 408 -40.40 -21.65 -15.23
N ASN A 409 -39.73 -22.62 -15.85
CA ASN A 409 -39.52 -23.96 -15.31
C ASN A 409 -38.40 -23.98 -14.24
N TRP A 410 -38.51 -23.07 -13.27
CA TRP A 410 -37.53 -22.86 -12.20
C TRP A 410 -38.05 -23.42 -10.89
N GLU A 411 -37.15 -23.99 -10.10
CA GLU A 411 -37.36 -24.12 -8.66
C GLU A 411 -37.01 -22.79 -8.00
N VAL A 412 -37.71 -22.38 -6.94
CA VAL A 412 -37.44 -21.13 -6.24
C VAL A 412 -37.27 -21.39 -4.75
N ILE A 413 -36.14 -20.97 -4.21
CA ILE A 413 -35.86 -20.94 -2.77
C ILE A 413 -35.64 -19.52 -2.28
N GLY A 414 -36.06 -19.25 -1.06
CA GLY A 414 -35.77 -18.04 -0.32
C GLY A 414 -34.68 -18.30 0.71
N ILE A 415 -33.77 -17.35 0.88
CA ILE A 415 -32.82 -17.28 2.00
C ILE A 415 -33.16 -16.02 2.78
N GLU A 416 -33.43 -16.13 4.07
CA GLU A 416 -33.71 -14.97 4.94
C GLU A 416 -32.93 -15.03 6.25
N ALA A 417 -32.72 -13.87 6.86
CA ALA A 417 -32.14 -13.80 8.19
C ALA A 417 -33.13 -14.33 9.25
N LYS A 418 -32.68 -15.22 10.14
CA LYS A 418 -33.48 -15.73 11.27
C LYS A 418 -33.83 -14.62 12.28
N LYS A 419 -32.87 -13.72 12.49
CA LYS A 419 -32.98 -12.55 13.37
C LYS A 419 -32.71 -11.29 12.55
N PHE A 420 -33.21 -10.14 13.02
CA PHE A 420 -32.90 -8.83 12.43
C PHE A 420 -33.34 -8.67 10.96
N LYS A 421 -34.47 -9.30 10.59
CA LYS A 421 -35.04 -9.22 9.24
C LYS A 421 -35.17 -7.77 8.79
N GLY A 422 -34.48 -7.43 7.70
CA GLY A 422 -34.51 -6.11 7.09
C GLY A 422 -33.66 -5.03 7.75
N ASN A 423 -33.02 -5.30 8.89
CA ASN A 423 -32.16 -4.32 9.59
C ASN A 423 -31.08 -5.02 10.42
N LEU A 424 -29.98 -5.41 9.77
CA LEU A 424 -28.85 -6.03 10.47
C LEU A 424 -28.19 -5.04 11.45
N PRO A 425 -27.84 -5.48 12.66
CA PRO A 425 -27.15 -4.62 13.61
C PRO A 425 -25.75 -4.28 13.12
N LEU A 426 -25.32 -3.06 13.41
CA LEU A 426 -23.94 -2.61 13.20
C LEU A 426 -22.99 -3.28 14.21
N PRO A 427 -21.72 -3.54 13.86
CA PRO A 427 -20.74 -4.20 14.71
C PRO A 427 -20.17 -3.25 15.80
N LYS A 428 -21.05 -2.60 16.55
CA LYS A 428 -20.69 -1.76 17.72
C LYS A 428 -20.62 -2.57 19.02
N LYS A 429 -21.29 -3.73 19.05
CA LYS A 429 -21.27 -4.67 20.17
C LYS A 429 -20.51 -5.92 19.77
N ARG A 430 -19.77 -6.51 20.71
CA ARG A 430 -18.96 -7.73 20.52
C ARG A 430 -19.75 -8.90 19.91
N GLU A 431 -21.02 -9.05 20.28
CA GLU A 431 -21.91 -10.09 19.74
C GLU A 431 -22.19 -9.96 18.23
N TYR A 432 -22.00 -8.78 17.63
CA TYR A 432 -22.28 -8.52 16.21
C TYR A 432 -21.03 -8.27 15.37
N GLU A 433 -19.84 -8.36 15.97
CA GLU A 433 -18.57 -8.02 15.33
C GLU A 433 -18.35 -8.76 14.00
N ASN A 434 -18.73 -10.04 13.96
CA ASN A 434 -18.56 -10.90 12.78
C ASN A 434 -19.88 -11.26 12.08
N LEU A 435 -21.03 -10.72 12.51
CA LEU A 435 -22.34 -11.16 12.02
C LEU A 435 -22.48 -11.05 10.49
N TRP A 436 -22.00 -9.95 9.91
CA TRP A 436 -22.08 -9.70 8.47
C TRP A 436 -21.19 -10.67 7.67
N LEU A 437 -20.03 -11.03 8.22
CA LEU A 437 -19.13 -12.04 7.65
C LEU A 437 -19.79 -13.43 7.73
N GLU A 438 -20.36 -13.80 8.89
CA GLU A 438 -21.06 -15.07 9.09
C GLU A 438 -22.25 -15.24 8.17
N ILE A 439 -23.07 -14.19 7.98
CA ILE A 439 -24.17 -14.22 7.00
C ILE A 439 -23.63 -14.46 5.59
N THR A 440 -22.53 -13.80 5.22
CA THR A 440 -21.90 -14.01 3.91
C THR A 440 -21.44 -15.46 3.73
N ARG A 441 -20.82 -16.06 4.76
CA ARG A 441 -20.38 -17.47 4.77
C ARG A 441 -21.56 -18.43 4.64
N GLU A 442 -22.66 -18.14 5.32
CA GLU A 442 -23.88 -18.94 5.23
C GLU A 442 -24.52 -18.83 3.84
N ILE A 443 -24.57 -17.64 3.23
CA ILE A 443 -25.01 -17.48 1.82
C ILE A 443 -24.13 -18.33 0.90
N PHE A 444 -22.80 -18.27 1.05
CA PHE A 444 -21.87 -19.08 0.26
C PHE A 444 -22.11 -20.58 0.46
N THR A 445 -22.31 -21.02 1.71
CA THR A 445 -22.62 -22.42 2.06
C THR A 445 -23.85 -22.91 1.30
N VAL A 446 -24.96 -22.16 1.35
CA VAL A 446 -26.20 -22.54 0.66
C VAL A 446 -25.99 -22.61 -0.85
N ILE A 447 -25.34 -21.61 -1.44
CA ILE A 447 -25.12 -21.59 -2.90
C ILE A 447 -24.19 -22.74 -3.33
N ASN A 448 -23.15 -23.03 -2.55
CA ASN A 448 -22.25 -24.14 -2.79
C ASN A 448 -22.97 -25.50 -2.71
N ASP A 449 -23.87 -25.67 -1.75
CA ASP A 449 -24.68 -26.89 -1.63
C ASP A 449 -25.62 -27.05 -2.82
N MET A 450 -26.22 -25.96 -3.32
CA MET A 450 -27.10 -26.00 -4.48
C MET A 450 -26.35 -26.26 -5.79
N LYS A 451 -25.11 -25.77 -5.92
CA LYS A 451 -24.23 -26.06 -7.06
C LYS A 451 -24.01 -27.58 -7.23
N ASN A 452 -23.87 -28.31 -6.14
CA ASN A 452 -23.62 -29.75 -6.16
C ASN A 452 -24.87 -30.60 -6.45
N LYS A 453 -26.01 -29.95 -6.72
CA LYS A 453 -27.27 -30.62 -7.09
C LYS A 453 -27.48 -30.60 -8.60
N LYS A 454 -28.67 -31.05 -9.03
CA LYS A 454 -29.10 -31.19 -10.43
C LYS A 454 -29.18 -29.89 -11.27
N TYR A 455 -28.84 -28.73 -10.71
CA TYR A 455 -29.12 -27.44 -11.35
C TYR A 455 -28.03 -27.04 -12.34
N GLU A 456 -28.42 -26.77 -13.58
CA GLU A 456 -27.55 -26.33 -14.67
C GLU A 456 -27.27 -24.81 -14.60
N ARG A 457 -28.19 -24.03 -14.02
CA ARG A 457 -28.05 -22.58 -13.82
C ARG A 457 -28.73 -22.09 -12.53
N ILE A 458 -28.09 -21.14 -11.87
CA ILE A 458 -28.60 -20.46 -10.66
C ILE A 458 -28.90 -18.99 -10.95
N HIS A 459 -30.12 -18.55 -10.65
CA HIS A 459 -30.59 -17.17 -10.79
C HIS A 459 -30.61 -16.47 -9.43
N ILE A 460 -29.83 -15.42 -9.26
CA ILE A 460 -29.62 -14.76 -7.97
C ILE A 460 -30.35 -13.42 -7.92
N PHE A 461 -31.26 -13.29 -6.96
CA PHE A 461 -32.03 -12.08 -6.69
C PHE A 461 -31.63 -11.52 -5.32
N LEU A 462 -31.13 -10.28 -5.30
CA LEU A 462 -30.51 -9.69 -4.11
C LEU A 462 -31.42 -8.61 -3.49
N SER A 463 -32.01 -8.91 -2.34
CA SER A 463 -32.41 -7.92 -1.35
C SER A 463 -31.45 -7.99 -0.17
N SER A 464 -30.25 -7.44 -0.35
CA SER A 464 -29.17 -7.55 0.62
C SER A 464 -28.37 -6.25 0.70
N PRO A 465 -27.83 -5.87 1.87
CA PRO A 465 -26.87 -4.79 1.96
C PRO A 465 -25.72 -4.96 0.96
N VAL A 466 -25.24 -3.83 0.43
CA VAL A 466 -24.17 -3.81 -0.59
C VAL A 466 -22.93 -4.56 -0.10
N ALA A 467 -22.57 -4.40 1.17
CA ALA A 467 -21.39 -5.05 1.75
C ALA A 467 -21.47 -6.59 1.71
N ILE A 468 -22.62 -7.16 2.07
CA ILE A 468 -22.84 -8.62 1.98
C ILE A 468 -22.86 -9.07 0.53
N SER A 469 -23.42 -8.26 -0.38
CA SER A 469 -23.49 -8.60 -1.80
C SER A 469 -22.09 -8.64 -2.42
N PHE A 470 -21.25 -7.65 -2.13
CA PHE A 470 -19.84 -7.63 -2.54
C PHE A 470 -19.08 -8.84 -2.00
N ALA A 471 -19.17 -9.08 -0.69
CA ALA A 471 -18.48 -10.18 -0.03
C ALA A 471 -18.98 -11.56 -0.56
N SER A 472 -20.28 -11.71 -0.80
CA SER A 472 -20.84 -12.93 -1.41
C SER A 472 -20.31 -13.16 -2.82
N GLY A 473 -20.21 -12.10 -3.62
CA GLY A 473 -19.58 -12.15 -4.95
C GLY A 473 -18.12 -12.63 -4.88
N MET A 474 -17.34 -12.11 -3.92
CA MET A 474 -15.97 -12.58 -3.70
C MET A 474 -15.91 -14.06 -3.33
N ALA A 475 -16.78 -14.50 -2.42
CA ALA A 475 -16.82 -15.89 -1.98
C ALA A 475 -17.19 -16.85 -3.12
N ILE A 476 -18.17 -16.47 -3.95
CA ILE A 476 -18.67 -17.31 -5.05
C ILE A 476 -17.72 -17.32 -6.25
N GLY A 477 -17.09 -16.18 -6.58
CA GLY A 477 -16.21 -16.07 -7.75
C GLY A 477 -16.86 -16.64 -9.02
N HIS A 478 -16.16 -17.53 -9.72
CA HIS A 478 -16.65 -18.21 -10.93
C HIS A 478 -17.05 -19.67 -10.68
N PHE A 479 -17.36 -20.04 -9.44
CA PHE A 479 -17.61 -21.44 -9.11
C PHE A 479 -18.98 -21.95 -9.57
N ILE A 480 -19.88 -21.08 -10.02
CA ILE A 480 -21.23 -21.44 -10.46
C ILE A 480 -21.55 -20.89 -11.85
N ASN A 481 -22.43 -21.58 -12.56
CA ASN A 481 -23.11 -21.05 -13.73
C ASN A 481 -24.35 -20.29 -13.27
N GLY A 482 -24.40 -18.97 -13.46
CA GLY A 482 -25.46 -18.20 -12.85
C GLY A 482 -25.65 -16.80 -13.38
N THR A 483 -26.84 -16.27 -13.14
CA THR A 483 -27.27 -14.95 -13.63
C THR A 483 -27.67 -14.09 -12.44
N VAL A 484 -27.13 -12.87 -12.36
CA VAL A 484 -27.44 -11.91 -11.29
C VAL A 484 -28.51 -10.94 -11.79
N TYR A 485 -29.55 -10.75 -10.98
CA TYR A 485 -30.67 -9.88 -11.32
C TYR A 485 -30.65 -8.59 -10.50
N ASN A 486 -31.10 -7.50 -11.13
CA ASN A 486 -31.35 -6.22 -10.48
C ASN A 486 -32.84 -5.89 -10.50
N ILE A 487 -33.30 -5.24 -9.42
CA ILE A 487 -34.69 -4.80 -9.32
C ILE A 487 -34.99 -3.70 -10.33
N ASN A 488 -36.16 -3.81 -10.96
CA ASN A 488 -36.69 -2.82 -11.88
C ASN A 488 -37.85 -2.09 -11.20
N LYS A 489 -37.58 -0.91 -10.64
CA LYS A 489 -38.56 -0.20 -9.81
C LYS A 489 -39.72 0.43 -10.60
N ASN A 490 -39.58 0.56 -11.92
CA ASN A 490 -40.43 1.40 -12.77
C ASN A 490 -41.08 0.63 -13.94
N ASP A 491 -41.11 -0.69 -13.90
CA ASP A 491 -41.52 -1.53 -15.04
C ASP A 491 -42.47 -2.65 -14.58
N GLU A 492 -43.27 -3.18 -15.50
CA GLU A 492 -44.20 -4.30 -15.27
C GLU A 492 -43.44 -5.56 -14.84
N THR A 493 -42.22 -5.74 -15.36
CA THR A 493 -41.35 -6.85 -14.99
C THR A 493 -40.42 -6.45 -13.82
N PRO A 494 -40.54 -7.03 -12.61
CA PRO A 494 -39.87 -6.52 -11.41
C PRO A 494 -38.35 -6.69 -11.37
N TYR A 495 -37.78 -7.48 -12.28
CA TYR A 495 -36.35 -7.74 -12.34
C TYR A 495 -35.86 -7.81 -13.78
N PHE A 496 -34.58 -7.50 -13.98
CA PHE A 496 -33.88 -7.78 -15.23
C PHE A 496 -32.52 -8.42 -14.95
N ALA A 497 -32.06 -9.27 -15.87
CA ALA A 497 -30.73 -9.87 -15.80
C ALA A 497 -29.67 -8.79 -16.04
N THR A 498 -28.62 -8.75 -15.23
CA THR A 498 -27.53 -7.77 -15.34
C THR A 498 -26.33 -8.37 -16.07
N PHE A 499 -25.78 -9.43 -15.52
CA PHE A 499 -24.65 -10.17 -16.06
C PHE A 499 -24.72 -11.63 -15.66
N ASN A 500 -23.98 -12.45 -16.40
CA ASN A 500 -23.74 -13.84 -16.11
C ASN A 500 -22.40 -13.99 -15.38
N ILE A 501 -22.32 -14.88 -14.39
CA ILE A 501 -21.14 -15.08 -13.54
C ILE A 501 -19.99 -15.71 -14.35
N GLU A 502 -20.32 -16.52 -15.35
CA GLU A 502 -19.39 -17.16 -16.27
C GLU A 502 -18.85 -16.23 -17.38
N ASP A 503 -19.31 -14.98 -17.45
CA ASP A 503 -18.80 -14.02 -18.43
C ASP A 503 -17.30 -13.78 -18.17
N LYS A 504 -16.49 -13.96 -19.22
CA LYS A 504 -15.03 -13.78 -19.19
C LYS A 504 -14.63 -12.38 -18.73
N ALA A 505 -15.48 -11.37 -18.94
CA ALA A 505 -15.24 -10.02 -18.45
C ALA A 505 -15.18 -9.96 -16.91
N LEU A 506 -15.86 -10.86 -16.19
CA LEU A 506 -15.80 -10.93 -14.74
C LEU A 506 -14.59 -11.72 -14.23
N TYR A 507 -13.83 -12.42 -15.10
CA TYR A 507 -12.69 -13.24 -14.65
C TYR A 507 -11.70 -12.42 -13.84
N SER A 508 -11.44 -12.87 -12.62
CA SER A 508 -10.49 -12.20 -11.73
C SER A 508 -9.08 -12.25 -12.32
N MET A 509 -8.46 -11.08 -12.43
CA MET A 509 -7.07 -10.91 -12.88
C MET A 509 -6.11 -10.71 -11.70
N PHE A 510 -6.61 -10.81 -10.47
CA PHE A 510 -5.92 -10.43 -9.24
C PHE A 510 -5.31 -11.62 -8.51
#